data_AF-A0A4V2SR07-F1
#
_entry.id   AF-A0A4V2SR07-F1
#
_cell.length_a   1.000
_cell.length_b   1.000
_cell.length_c   1.000
_cell.angle_alpha   90.00
_cell.angle_beta   90.00
_cell.angle_gamma   90.00
#
_symmetry.space_group_name_H-M   'P 1'
#
loop_
_entity.id
_entity.type
_entity.pdbx_description
1 polymer ?
#
loop_
_entity_poly.entity_id
_entity_poly.type
_entity_poly.pdbx_seq_one_letter_code
_entity_poly.pdbx_strand_id
1 'polypeptide(L)'
;MPRLVSLALAAALAAGPVLACDDEVAPGGQTSYLERGAFTYDVFEASVAHTDLSECPQEFDPDVVFCRFATTETSGSIFIFSYEDDMPLLAIKHVPLDEVEAILQASAY
;
A
#
# COMPACT_ATOMS: atom_id res chain seq x y z
N MET A 1 -13.90 -21.13 64.07
CA MET A 1 -13.77 -21.89 62.80
C MET A 1 -13.78 -20.89 61.66
N PRO A 2 -12.83 -20.93 60.70
CA PRO A 2 -12.69 -19.89 59.66
C PRO A 2 -13.10 -20.35 58.24
N ARG A 3 -13.41 -19.38 57.36
CA ARG A 3 -13.02 -19.39 55.93
C ARG A 3 -13.10 -17.97 55.33
N LEU A 4 -12.40 -17.74 54.20
CA LEU A 4 -12.07 -16.42 53.62
C LEU A 4 -12.44 -16.33 52.12
N VAL A 5 -12.47 -15.10 51.56
CA VAL A 5 -12.12 -14.74 50.16
C VAL A 5 -11.53 -13.30 50.12
N SER A 6 -10.65 -12.98 49.15
CA SER A 6 -9.95 -11.67 48.88
C SER A 6 -9.89 -11.40 47.35
N LEU A 7 -9.34 -10.35 46.70
CA LEU A 7 -8.32 -9.28 46.97
C LEU A 7 -8.78 -7.90 46.38
N ALA A 8 -8.28 -6.72 46.81
CA ALA A 8 -7.15 -5.88 46.30
C ALA A 8 -7.17 -5.52 44.78
N LEU A 9 -7.19 -4.24 44.33
CA LEU A 9 -6.14 -3.15 44.28
C LEU A 9 -5.11 -3.32 43.13
N ALA A 10 -4.56 -2.30 42.43
CA ALA A 10 -4.47 -0.83 42.66
C ALA A 10 -4.52 0.03 41.34
N ALA A 11 -3.73 1.13 41.22
CA ALA A 11 -3.73 2.10 40.10
C ALA A 11 -2.30 2.61 39.71
N ALA A 12 -2.15 3.34 38.58
CA ALA A 12 -0.86 3.81 38.02
C ALA A 12 -0.92 5.20 37.31
N LEU A 13 0.22 5.78 36.91
CA LEU A 13 0.38 7.15 36.38
C LEU A 13 1.33 7.25 35.16
N ALA A 14 1.25 8.40 34.46
CA ALA A 14 2.37 9.26 33.98
C ALA A 14 2.84 9.25 32.50
N ALA A 15 3.54 10.36 32.19
CA ALA A 15 4.44 10.64 31.04
C ALA A 15 3.84 10.88 29.64
N GLY A 16 4.59 11.64 28.82
CA GLY A 16 4.31 11.95 27.41
C GLY A 16 5.62 12.16 26.61
N PRO A 17 5.59 12.09 25.26
CA PRO A 17 6.79 11.82 24.45
C PRO A 17 7.46 13.06 23.81
N VAL A 18 8.62 12.82 23.19
CA VAL A 18 9.44 13.76 22.41
C VAL A 18 9.51 13.27 20.95
N LEU A 19 9.63 14.17 19.97
CA LEU A 19 9.77 13.83 18.55
C LEU A 19 11.21 13.43 18.17
N ALA A 20 11.33 12.51 17.22
CA ALA A 20 12.56 12.17 16.50
C ALA A 20 12.37 12.41 14.99
N CYS A 21 13.48 12.45 14.25
CA CYS A 21 13.49 12.49 12.79
C CYS A 21 14.20 11.23 12.28
N ASP A 22 13.42 10.20 11.96
CA ASP A 22 13.90 8.98 11.32
C ASP A 22 13.52 8.98 9.85
N ASP A 23 14.49 8.63 8.99
CA ASP A 23 14.28 8.40 7.55
C ASP A 23 13.84 6.94 7.36
N GLU A 24 12.74 6.55 8.02
CA GLU A 24 12.14 5.23 7.88
C GLU A 24 11.53 5.10 6.49
N VAL A 25 12.22 4.39 5.59
CA VAL A 25 11.59 3.73 4.44
C VAL A 25 10.64 2.68 4.99
N ALA A 26 9.38 3.08 5.19
CA ALA A 26 8.34 2.22 5.72
C ALA A 26 8.19 0.94 4.87
N PRO A 27 7.96 -0.24 5.50
CA PRO A 27 7.81 -1.49 4.76
C PRO A 27 6.58 -1.43 3.82
N GLY A 28 6.79 -1.78 2.55
CA GLY A 28 5.74 -1.79 1.52
C GLY A 28 5.78 -0.58 0.56
N GLY A 29 6.96 -0.25 0.01
CA GLY A 29 7.12 0.62 -1.16
C GLY A 29 6.90 2.13 -0.98
N GLN A 30 7.31 2.92 -1.98
CA GLN A 30 7.04 4.36 -2.03
C GLN A 30 5.89 4.68 -2.99
N THR A 31 4.82 5.28 -2.47
CA THR A 31 3.66 5.73 -3.26
C THR A 31 3.80 7.21 -3.66
N SER A 32 3.83 7.46 -4.96
CA SER A 32 3.89 8.80 -5.59
C SER A 32 2.53 9.17 -6.16
N TYR A 33 1.85 10.15 -5.55
CA TYR A 33 0.56 10.68 -6.03
C TYR A 33 0.76 11.73 -7.14
N LEU A 34 -0.16 11.75 -8.10
CA LEU A 34 -0.11 12.63 -9.29
C LEU A 34 -1.33 13.55 -9.31
N GLU A 35 -1.13 14.87 -9.15
CA GLU A 35 -2.23 15.85 -9.20
C GLU A 35 -3.00 15.83 -10.54
N ARG A 36 -2.30 15.50 -11.63
CA ARG A 36 -2.83 15.20 -12.96
C ARG A 36 -1.92 14.17 -13.62
N GLY A 37 -2.40 12.94 -13.81
CA GLY A 37 -1.67 11.89 -14.52
C GLY A 37 -1.24 12.34 -15.92
N ALA A 38 0.01 12.08 -16.29
CA ALA A 38 0.58 12.53 -17.57
C ALA A 38 0.13 11.69 -18.79
N PHE A 39 -0.59 10.59 -18.54
CA PHE A 39 -1.08 9.64 -19.54
C PHE A 39 -2.53 9.28 -19.21
N THR A 40 -3.38 9.15 -20.23
CA THR A 40 -4.70 8.53 -20.10
C THR A 40 -4.56 7.01 -20.09
N TYR A 41 -5.61 6.31 -19.63
CA TYR A 41 -5.62 4.85 -19.57
C TYR A 41 -5.33 4.19 -20.92
N ASP A 42 -5.97 4.64 -22.01
CA ASP A 42 -5.71 4.15 -23.38
C ASP A 42 -4.22 4.22 -23.78
N VAL A 43 -3.50 5.26 -23.34
CA VAL A 43 -2.07 5.41 -23.64
C VAL A 43 -1.21 4.51 -22.75
N PHE A 44 -1.62 4.26 -21.50
CA PHE A 44 -0.96 3.28 -20.63
C PHE A 44 -1.09 1.87 -21.20
N GLU A 45 -2.31 1.40 -21.48
CA GLU A 45 -2.57 0.05 -22.00
C GLU A 45 -1.85 -0.20 -23.35
N ALA A 46 -1.68 0.84 -24.18
CA ALA A 46 -0.96 0.75 -25.44
C ALA A 46 0.58 0.85 -25.34
N SER A 47 1.15 1.18 -24.18
CA SER A 47 2.59 1.46 -24.02
C SER A 47 3.31 0.72 -22.90
N VAL A 48 2.60 0.23 -21.88
CA VAL A 48 3.17 -0.46 -20.73
C VAL A 48 2.77 -1.93 -20.74
N ALA A 49 3.75 -2.83 -20.87
CA ALA A 49 3.55 -4.25 -20.65
C ALA A 49 3.32 -4.50 -19.15
N HIS A 50 2.12 -4.93 -18.79
CA HIS A 50 1.65 -5.06 -17.40
C HIS A 50 0.78 -6.32 -17.22
N THR A 51 0.43 -6.61 -15.97
CA THR A 51 -0.67 -7.51 -15.59
C THR A 51 -1.72 -6.76 -14.78
N ASP A 52 -2.97 -7.16 -14.91
CA ASP A 52 -4.06 -6.81 -14.00
C ASP A 52 -3.72 -7.34 -12.59
N LEU A 53 -4.06 -6.57 -11.55
CA LEU A 53 -4.12 -7.06 -10.17
C LEU A 53 -5.59 -7.22 -9.75
N SER A 54 -5.89 -8.29 -9.01
CA SER A 54 -7.23 -8.53 -8.44
C SER A 54 -7.54 -7.63 -7.24
N GLU A 55 -6.51 -7.14 -6.54
CA GLU A 55 -6.61 -6.28 -5.38
C GLU A 55 -5.57 -5.15 -5.50
N CYS A 56 -5.94 -3.94 -5.09
CA CYS A 56 -5.02 -2.81 -4.94
C CYS A 56 -4.27 -2.88 -3.59
N PRO A 57 -3.15 -2.14 -3.43
CA PRO A 57 -2.51 -1.94 -2.13
C PRO A 57 -3.51 -1.39 -1.10
N GLN A 58 -3.42 -1.85 0.15
CA GLN A 58 -4.41 -1.61 1.21
C GLN A 58 -4.69 -0.13 1.53
N GLU A 59 -3.77 0.79 1.17
CA GLU A 59 -4.00 2.23 1.31
C GLU A 59 -5.02 2.82 0.31
N PHE A 60 -5.48 2.04 -0.68
CA PHE A 60 -6.47 2.46 -1.68
C PHE A 60 -7.80 1.71 -1.53
N ASP A 61 -8.91 2.40 -1.85
CA ASP A 61 -10.27 1.86 -1.79
C ASP A 61 -10.63 1.11 -3.10
N PRO A 62 -10.82 -0.22 -3.06
CA PRO A 62 -11.04 -1.05 -4.25
C PRO A 62 -12.40 -0.83 -4.92
N ASP A 63 -13.35 -0.14 -4.28
CA ASP A 63 -14.64 0.20 -4.91
C ASP A 63 -14.52 1.41 -5.87
N VAL A 64 -13.41 2.16 -5.83
CA VAL A 64 -13.20 3.39 -6.63
C VAL A 64 -11.91 3.42 -7.46
N VAL A 65 -10.94 2.53 -7.22
CA VAL A 65 -9.73 2.38 -8.04
C VAL A 65 -9.50 0.96 -8.55
N PHE A 66 -8.70 0.85 -9.59
CA PHE A 66 -8.12 -0.42 -10.04
C PHE A 66 -6.61 -0.30 -10.27
N CYS A 67 -5.92 -1.45 -10.21
CA CYS A 67 -4.47 -1.50 -10.21
C CYS A 67 -3.89 -2.33 -11.35
N ARG A 68 -2.85 -1.79 -11.99
CA ARG A 68 -2.04 -2.45 -13.03
C ARG A 68 -0.61 -2.62 -12.50
N PHE A 69 0.03 -3.75 -12.73
CA PHE A 69 1.39 -4.02 -12.26
C PHE A 69 2.36 -4.27 -13.42
N ALA A 70 3.46 -3.52 -13.48
CA ALA A 70 4.53 -3.73 -14.45
C ALA A 70 5.88 -3.95 -13.75
N THR A 71 6.68 -4.85 -14.30
CA THR A 71 8.02 -5.18 -13.82
C THR A 71 9.11 -4.57 -14.71
N THR A 72 10.22 -4.18 -14.09
CA THR A 72 11.48 -3.88 -14.76
C THR A 72 12.55 -4.91 -14.32
N GLU A 73 13.78 -4.80 -14.82
CA GLU A 73 14.89 -5.65 -14.38
C GLU A 73 15.31 -5.39 -12.91
N THR A 74 14.90 -4.27 -12.31
CA THR A 74 15.43 -3.78 -11.02
C THR A 74 14.37 -3.37 -9.98
N SER A 75 13.09 -3.28 -10.36
CA SER A 75 11.95 -2.99 -9.46
C SER A 75 10.61 -3.25 -10.15
N GLY A 76 9.52 -3.24 -9.38
CA GLY A 76 8.16 -3.22 -9.90
C GLY A 76 7.48 -1.86 -9.69
N SER A 77 6.38 -1.63 -10.41
CA SER A 77 5.51 -0.47 -10.20
C SER A 77 4.06 -0.88 -10.33
N ILE A 78 3.28 -0.59 -9.28
CA ILE A 78 1.83 -0.68 -9.29
C ILE A 78 1.30 0.70 -9.68
N PHE A 79 0.50 0.77 -10.74
CA PHE A 79 -0.15 1.96 -11.27
C PHE A 79 -1.61 1.93 -10.81
N ILE A 80 -2.06 3.01 -10.15
CA ILE A 80 -3.39 3.09 -9.54
C ILE A 80 -4.23 4.09 -10.32
N PHE A 81 -5.32 3.61 -10.91
CA PHE A 81 -6.23 4.37 -11.77
C PHE A 81 -7.59 4.56 -11.10
N SER A 82 -8.23 5.71 -11.29
CA SER A 82 -9.64 5.89 -10.90
C SER A 82 -10.57 5.16 -11.87
N TYR A 83 -11.73 4.71 -11.38
CA TYR A 83 -12.86 4.33 -12.23
C TYR A 83 -13.64 5.55 -12.79
N GLU A 84 -13.33 6.78 -12.35
CA GLU A 84 -13.99 8.02 -12.78
C GLU A 84 -13.30 8.68 -14.01
N ASP A 85 -14.00 9.63 -14.65
CA ASP A 85 -13.53 10.41 -15.82
C ASP A 85 -12.88 9.53 -16.94
N ASP A 86 -11.79 9.99 -17.57
CA ASP A 86 -11.03 9.26 -18.60
C ASP A 86 -10.12 8.16 -18.00
N MET A 87 -10.49 7.59 -16.84
CA MET A 87 -9.68 6.71 -15.99
C MET A 87 -8.26 7.27 -15.74
N PRO A 88 -8.14 8.41 -15.02
CA PRO A 88 -6.85 9.04 -14.77
C PRO A 88 -5.96 8.20 -13.85
N LEU A 89 -4.66 8.17 -14.17
CA LEU A 89 -3.62 7.65 -13.29
C LEU A 89 -3.48 8.57 -12.06
N LEU A 90 -3.89 8.08 -10.88
CA LEU A 90 -3.87 8.81 -9.62
C LEU A 90 -2.53 8.71 -8.90
N ALA A 91 -1.90 7.53 -8.93
CA ALA A 91 -0.65 7.27 -8.21
C ALA A 91 0.17 6.14 -8.84
N ILE A 92 1.45 6.10 -8.50
CA ILE A 92 2.36 4.98 -8.78
C ILE A 92 3.02 4.56 -7.47
N LYS A 93 2.88 3.29 -7.10
CA LYS A 93 3.58 2.67 -5.97
C LYS A 93 4.76 1.85 -6.47
N HIS A 94 5.97 2.28 -6.13
CA HIS A 94 7.20 1.57 -6.47
C HIS A 94 7.50 0.49 -5.43
N VAL A 95 7.65 -0.75 -5.89
CA VAL A 95 7.91 -1.93 -5.03
C VAL A 95 9.29 -2.52 -5.35
N PRO A 96 10.09 -2.90 -4.32
CA PRO A 96 11.40 -3.53 -4.52
C PRO A 96 11.26 -4.98 -5.01
N LEU A 97 12.34 -5.57 -5.56
CA LEU A 97 12.28 -6.88 -6.22
C LEU A 97 11.80 -8.03 -5.33
N ASP A 98 12.10 -7.99 -4.03
CA ASP A 98 11.63 -8.97 -3.05
C ASP A 98 10.10 -8.90 -2.83
N GLU A 99 9.50 -7.71 -2.94
CA GLU A 99 8.05 -7.53 -2.97
C GLU A 99 7.45 -7.93 -4.34
N VAL A 100 8.17 -7.69 -5.45
CA VAL A 100 7.80 -8.17 -6.81
C VAL A 100 7.68 -9.69 -6.86
N GLU A 101 8.65 -10.42 -6.31
CA GLU A 101 8.62 -11.89 -6.31
C GLU A 101 7.41 -12.43 -5.54
N ALA A 102 7.02 -11.78 -4.43
CA ALA A 102 5.82 -12.13 -3.67
C ALA A 102 4.52 -11.84 -4.46
N ILE A 103 4.43 -10.68 -5.11
CA ILE A 103 3.28 -10.30 -5.95
C ILE A 103 3.09 -11.29 -7.11
N LEU A 104 4.17 -11.63 -7.83
CA LEU A 104 4.13 -12.58 -8.94
C LEU A 104 3.79 -14.01 -8.51
N GLN A 105 4.18 -14.42 -7.30
CA GLN A 105 3.78 -15.70 -6.72
C GLN A 105 2.30 -15.72 -6.32
N ALA A 106 1.75 -14.60 -5.83
CA ALA A 106 0.34 -14.47 -5.50
C ALA A 106 -0.57 -14.50 -6.75
N SER A 107 -0.16 -13.87 -7.85
CA SER A 107 -0.90 -13.87 -9.13
C SER A 107 -0.81 -15.17 -9.93
N ALA A 108 -0.17 -16.22 -9.41
CA ALA A 108 0.07 -17.49 -10.10
C ALA A 108 -0.85 -18.65 -9.63
N TYR A 109 -1.88 -18.36 -8.82
CA TYR A 109 -2.78 -19.32 -8.19
C TYR A 109 -4.27 -18.98 -8.40
#